data_AF-A0A183DUT5-F1
#
_entry.id   AF-A0A183DUT5-F1
#
_cell.length_a   1.000
_cell.length_b   1.000
_cell.length_c   1.000
_cell.angle_alpha   90.00
_cell.angle_beta   90.00
_cell.angle_gamma   90.00
#
_symmetry.space_group_name_H-M   'P 1'
#
loop_
_entity.id
_entity.type
_entity.pdbx_description
1 polymer ?
#
loop_
_entity_poly.entity_id
_entity_poly.type
_entity_poly.pdbx_seq_one_letter_code
_entity_poly.pdbx_strand_id
1 'polypeptide(L)'
;MRIPQWLLQKLYVDEIQPKKIPPKLPELNYADKTLKETLSCGVGFLHEGIIGKDMAVVEQLFQSGAIQVCIVPRTMCYQISMNAYVVIIMDTHRIRDDFEYIFEFSAKCVLMCQSSKKDFFKKFLYEPLPVESHLDHCLHDHFNAEIVTRTIENKQDAIDYLTWTLLYRRMTQNPNYYNLQGVTHRHLSDSLSELVENTLKDLENSKCITIRNDMDTQPLNLGMIAAYYYISYTTIEVFSMSLSAKTKLRALIEIISNASEFSTMPIRYKEDILLKQLADRLPGQQKHQKFTDPHVKVNLLMHAHLSRIQLSAELNKDTEVVVLRAIRLVQACVDVLSSNGWLMPAIHAMELSQMLTQATFTSESYLKQLPHCTSGLLERCKEKKVTSIFDLLDLEDDVRQAILQMTPAQMSDVARFCNHYPSIEVEHKIENDGTITVGDTVCVAVDMERENDLNGMAPPVVAPLFPQKRKEEGWWLVIGDHSTNTLFSIKRFDRIFFFCLKNE
;
A
#
# COMPACT_ATOMS: atom_id res chain seq x y z
N MET A 1 12.53 -26.06 -19.67
CA MET A 1 11.49 -27.05 -19.27
C MET A 1 11.28 -28.01 -20.43
N ARG A 2 11.33 -29.34 -20.21
CA ARG A 2 10.88 -30.31 -21.21
C ARG A 2 9.41 -30.62 -20.92
N ILE A 3 8.53 -30.24 -21.82
CA ILE A 3 7.13 -30.66 -21.78
C ILE A 3 7.11 -32.20 -22.01
N PRO A 4 6.55 -33.00 -21.10
CA PRO A 4 6.53 -34.45 -21.27
C PRO A 4 5.81 -34.86 -22.56
N GLN A 5 6.38 -35.81 -23.30
CA GLN A 5 5.87 -36.23 -24.62
C GLN A 5 4.43 -36.78 -24.58
N TRP A 6 4.03 -37.40 -23.46
CA TRP A 6 2.66 -37.87 -23.23
C TRP A 6 1.65 -36.71 -23.11
N LEU A 7 2.09 -35.54 -22.65
CA LEU A 7 1.25 -34.35 -22.54
C LEU A 7 1.02 -33.72 -23.92
N LEU A 8 2.07 -33.67 -24.76
CA LEU A 8 1.95 -33.23 -26.15
C LEU A 8 0.96 -34.10 -26.94
N GLN A 9 0.98 -35.42 -26.71
CA GLN A 9 0.01 -36.34 -27.32
C GLN A 9 -1.43 -36.16 -26.83
N LYS A 10 -1.64 -35.73 -25.57
CA LYS A 10 -2.99 -35.46 -25.04
C LYS A 10 -3.52 -34.07 -25.40
N LEU A 11 -2.64 -33.11 -25.68
CA LEU A 11 -2.99 -31.76 -26.11
C LEU A 11 -3.25 -31.67 -27.63
N TYR A 12 -2.74 -32.64 -28.40
CA TYR A 12 -3.16 -32.85 -29.78
C TYR A 12 -4.61 -33.36 -29.78
N VAL A 13 -5.55 -32.42 -29.87
CA VAL A 13 -6.93 -32.72 -30.25
C VAL A 13 -6.92 -32.85 -31.77
N ASP A 14 -7.28 -34.03 -32.29
CA ASP A 14 -7.27 -34.41 -33.72
C ASP A 14 -8.21 -33.58 -34.64
N GLU A 15 -8.72 -32.42 -34.20
CA GLU A 15 -9.66 -31.60 -34.97
C GLU A 15 -9.36 -30.09 -34.99
N ILE A 16 -8.15 -29.65 -34.65
CA ILE A 16 -7.75 -28.25 -34.86
C ILE A 16 -6.53 -28.21 -35.81
N GLN A 17 -6.82 -28.19 -37.11
CA GLN A 17 -5.86 -27.72 -38.12
C GLN A 17 -5.29 -26.38 -37.62
N PRO A 18 -3.96 -26.18 -37.53
CA PRO A 18 -3.41 -24.87 -37.22
C PRO A 18 -3.92 -23.93 -38.31
N LYS A 19 -4.85 -23.04 -37.96
CA LYS A 19 -5.18 -21.91 -38.84
C LYS A 19 -3.85 -21.24 -39.14
N LYS A 20 -3.55 -21.08 -40.44
CA LYS A 20 -2.35 -20.39 -40.92
C LYS A 20 -2.09 -19.20 -40.00
N ILE A 21 -0.89 -19.18 -39.41
CA ILE A 21 -0.35 -18.04 -38.65
C ILE A 21 -0.79 -16.78 -39.39
N PRO A 22 -1.50 -15.83 -38.74
CA PRO A 22 -1.97 -14.66 -39.44
C PRO A 22 -0.80 -13.95 -40.14
N PRO A 23 -1.05 -13.36 -41.32
CA PRO A 23 -0.01 -12.74 -42.12
C PRO A 23 0.61 -11.61 -41.29
N LYS A 24 1.92 -11.69 -41.01
CA LYS A 24 2.71 -10.76 -40.19
C LYS A 24 1.94 -10.21 -38.97
N LEU A 25 2.29 -10.72 -37.77
CA LEU A 25 2.03 -10.02 -36.52
C LEU A 25 2.26 -8.51 -36.75
N PRO A 26 1.34 -7.62 -36.34
CA PRO A 26 1.51 -6.19 -36.54
C PRO A 26 2.90 -5.79 -36.03
N GLU A 27 3.57 -4.84 -36.68
CA GLU A 27 4.86 -4.30 -36.20
C GLU A 27 4.61 -3.57 -34.87
N LEU A 28 4.50 -4.36 -33.82
CA LEU A 28 4.32 -3.93 -32.46
C LEU A 28 5.72 -3.87 -31.86
N ASN A 29 6.08 -2.70 -31.36
CA ASN A 29 7.35 -2.46 -30.72
C ASN A 29 7.29 -3.04 -29.30
N TYR A 30 7.36 -4.37 -29.19
CA TYR A 30 7.38 -5.08 -27.91
C TYR A 30 8.67 -4.72 -27.17
N ALA A 31 8.55 -4.34 -25.90
CA ALA A 31 9.71 -4.06 -25.07
C ALA A 31 10.55 -5.34 -24.82
N ASP A 32 9.89 -6.51 -24.74
CA ASP A 32 10.53 -7.80 -24.54
C ASP A 32 10.76 -8.55 -25.88
N LYS A 33 12.03 -8.74 -26.22
CA LYS A 33 12.46 -9.51 -27.41
C LYS A 33 12.04 -10.98 -27.32
N THR A 34 12.06 -11.55 -26.11
CA THR A 34 11.71 -12.95 -25.86
C THR A 34 10.23 -13.18 -26.16
N LEU A 35 9.37 -12.26 -25.72
CA LEU A 35 7.94 -12.31 -26.02
C LEU A 35 7.69 -12.28 -27.53
N LYS A 36 8.40 -11.43 -28.26
CA LYS A 36 8.28 -11.37 -29.72
C LYS A 36 8.67 -12.70 -30.38
N GLU A 37 9.75 -13.33 -29.92
CA GLU A 37 10.19 -14.63 -30.42
C GLU A 37 9.15 -15.72 -30.14
N THR A 38 8.62 -15.82 -28.92
CA THR A 38 7.62 -16.84 -28.57
C THR A 38 6.30 -16.61 -29.30
N LEU A 39 5.87 -15.35 -29.45
CA LEU A 39 4.65 -15.00 -30.19
C LEU A 39 4.76 -15.43 -31.67
N SER A 40 5.95 -15.34 -32.27
CA SER A 40 6.19 -15.81 -33.63
C SER A 40 6.02 -17.33 -33.79
N CYS A 41 6.17 -18.07 -32.70
CA CYS A 41 5.92 -19.51 -32.60
C CYS A 41 4.48 -19.85 -32.18
N GLY A 42 3.58 -18.86 -32.04
CA GLY A 42 2.21 -19.06 -31.60
C GLY A 42 2.02 -19.18 -30.09
N VAL A 43 3.01 -18.77 -29.29
CA VAL A 43 3.01 -18.87 -27.82
C VAL A 43 3.21 -17.49 -27.18
N GLY A 44 2.21 -17.01 -26.46
CA GLY A 44 2.32 -15.83 -25.60
C GLY A 44 2.75 -16.21 -24.18
N PHE A 45 3.35 -15.27 -23.46
CA PHE A 45 3.46 -15.36 -22.01
C PHE A 45 3.21 -14.00 -21.36
N LEU A 46 2.67 -14.03 -20.15
CA LEU A 46 2.47 -12.86 -19.31
C LEU A 46 3.39 -12.94 -18.09
N HIS A 47 3.80 -11.79 -17.57
CA HIS A 47 4.44 -11.67 -16.26
C HIS A 47 4.19 -10.28 -15.67
N GLU A 48 4.50 -10.12 -14.38
CA GLU A 48 4.20 -8.89 -13.62
C GLU A 48 4.90 -7.63 -14.15
N GLY A 49 5.88 -7.80 -15.04
CA GLY A 49 6.63 -6.71 -15.67
C GLY A 49 6.17 -6.36 -17.08
N ILE A 50 5.16 -7.04 -17.62
CA ILE A 50 4.59 -6.68 -18.92
C ILE A 50 3.74 -5.42 -18.75
N ILE A 51 4.00 -4.43 -19.60
CA ILE A 51 3.26 -3.15 -19.62
C ILE A 51 1.82 -3.42 -20.06
N GLY A 52 0.83 -2.71 -19.50
CA GLY A 52 -0.59 -2.95 -19.81
C GLY A 52 -0.96 -2.94 -21.31
N LYS A 53 -0.20 -2.21 -22.15
CA LYS A 53 -0.36 -2.26 -23.61
C LYS A 53 0.03 -3.60 -24.21
N ASP A 54 1.19 -4.14 -23.80
CA ASP A 54 1.69 -5.44 -24.27
C ASP A 54 0.79 -6.58 -23.78
N MET A 55 0.27 -6.47 -22.55
CA MET A 55 -0.72 -7.41 -22.02
C MET A 55 -1.97 -7.43 -22.91
N ALA A 56 -2.58 -6.27 -23.20
CA ALA A 56 -3.77 -6.19 -24.05
C ALA A 56 -3.54 -6.78 -25.46
N VAL A 57 -2.35 -6.59 -26.02
CA VAL A 57 -1.97 -7.18 -27.31
C VAL A 57 -1.92 -8.71 -27.23
N VAL A 58 -1.26 -9.27 -26.21
CA VAL A 58 -1.21 -10.74 -26.02
C VAL A 58 -2.61 -11.31 -25.85
N GLU A 59 -3.47 -10.64 -25.09
CA GLU A 59 -4.88 -11.05 -24.92
C GLU A 59 -5.64 -11.03 -26.25
N GLN A 60 -5.51 -9.97 -27.03
CA GLN A 60 -6.16 -9.85 -28.33
C GLN A 60 -5.67 -10.92 -29.32
N LEU A 61 -4.36 -11.20 -29.33
CA LEU A 61 -3.78 -12.26 -30.16
C LEU A 61 -4.31 -13.64 -29.76
N PHE A 62 -4.48 -13.89 -28.47
CA PHE A 62 -5.02 -15.16 -27.98
C PHE A 62 -6.52 -15.30 -28.31
N GLN A 63 -7.33 -14.27 -28.03
CA GLN A 63 -8.77 -14.27 -28.29
C GLN A 63 -9.12 -14.35 -29.79
N SER A 64 -8.29 -13.74 -30.65
CA SER A 64 -8.45 -13.85 -32.11
C SER A 64 -8.02 -15.21 -32.67
N GLY A 65 -7.39 -16.06 -31.85
CA GLY A 65 -6.81 -17.33 -32.26
C GLY A 65 -5.53 -17.19 -33.09
N ALA A 66 -4.89 -16.02 -33.08
CA ALA A 66 -3.59 -15.79 -33.73
C ALA A 66 -2.47 -16.56 -33.03
N ILE A 67 -2.55 -16.66 -31.70
CA ILE A 67 -1.72 -17.55 -30.87
C ILE A 67 -2.62 -18.57 -30.17
N GLN A 68 -2.11 -19.78 -29.99
CA GLN A 68 -2.90 -20.90 -29.45
C GLN A 68 -2.61 -21.18 -27.98
N VAL A 69 -1.45 -20.74 -27.49
CA VAL A 69 -1.00 -21.00 -26.12
C VAL A 69 -0.62 -19.67 -25.47
N CYS A 70 -1.07 -19.45 -24.23
CA CYS A 70 -0.63 -18.34 -23.39
C CYS A 70 -0.24 -18.86 -22.01
N ILE A 71 0.96 -18.49 -21.55
CA ILE A 71 1.47 -18.85 -20.22
C ILE A 71 1.25 -17.67 -19.28
N VAL A 72 0.50 -17.88 -18.20
CA VAL A 72 0.15 -16.81 -17.24
C VAL A 72 0.57 -17.23 -15.83
N PRO A 73 1.28 -16.36 -15.07
CA PRO A 73 1.63 -16.65 -13.69
C PRO A 73 0.39 -16.58 -12.80
N ARG A 74 0.38 -17.35 -11.71
CA ARG A 74 -0.76 -17.41 -10.78
C ARG A 74 -1.22 -16.03 -10.29
N THR A 75 -0.31 -15.10 -10.07
CA THR A 75 -0.62 -13.76 -9.52
C THR A 75 -1.40 -12.88 -10.50
N MET A 76 -1.50 -13.27 -11.77
CA MET A 76 -2.22 -12.55 -12.81
C MET A 76 -3.52 -13.25 -13.22
N CYS A 77 -3.89 -14.38 -12.61
CA CYS A 77 -5.08 -15.12 -13.04
C CYS A 77 -6.36 -14.30 -12.96
N TYR A 78 -6.49 -13.41 -11.96
CA TYR A 78 -7.60 -12.46 -11.81
C TYR A 78 -7.50 -11.20 -12.68
N GLN A 79 -6.39 -11.01 -13.39
CA GLN A 79 -6.12 -9.80 -14.18
C GLN A 79 -6.37 -10.01 -15.67
N ILE A 80 -6.48 -11.27 -16.11
CA ILE A 80 -6.63 -11.62 -17.52
C ILE A 80 -8.10 -11.66 -17.95
N SER A 81 -8.36 -11.32 -19.21
CA SER A 81 -9.69 -11.40 -19.83
C SER A 81 -9.82 -12.54 -20.86
N MET A 82 -8.81 -13.43 -20.92
CA MET A 82 -8.72 -14.50 -21.91
C MET A 82 -9.52 -15.75 -21.49
N ASN A 83 -10.31 -16.28 -22.43
CA ASN A 83 -10.96 -17.59 -22.29
C ASN A 83 -10.20 -18.65 -23.09
N ALA A 84 -10.03 -19.85 -22.53
CA ALA A 84 -9.28 -20.93 -23.18
C ALA A 84 -10.10 -22.23 -23.23
N TYR A 85 -9.97 -23.02 -24.31
CA TYR A 85 -10.63 -24.32 -24.36
C TYR A 85 -10.04 -25.31 -23.33
N VAL A 86 -8.70 -25.31 -23.20
CA VAL A 86 -7.97 -26.09 -22.19
C VAL A 86 -7.17 -25.15 -21.30
N VAL A 87 -7.34 -25.28 -19.98
CA VAL A 87 -6.45 -24.66 -18.98
C VAL A 87 -5.57 -25.74 -18.37
N ILE A 88 -4.27 -25.46 -18.28
CA ILE A 88 -3.29 -26.34 -17.63
C ILE A 88 -2.73 -25.62 -16.41
N ILE A 89 -3.03 -26.13 -15.23
CA ILE A 89 -2.47 -25.62 -13.98
C ILE A 89 -1.22 -26.44 -13.69
N MET A 90 -0.07 -25.79 -13.80
CA MET A 90 1.24 -26.43 -13.66
C MET A 90 1.83 -26.14 -12.27
N ASP A 91 1.85 -27.18 -11.43
CA ASP A 91 2.28 -27.16 -10.03
C ASP A 91 1.38 -26.32 -9.10
N THR A 92 1.08 -26.89 -7.93
CA THR A 92 0.14 -26.34 -6.95
C THR A 92 0.79 -25.98 -5.62
N HIS A 93 2.12 -26.11 -5.51
CA HIS A 93 2.83 -25.92 -4.23
C HIS A 93 2.57 -24.57 -3.55
N ARG A 94 2.25 -23.52 -4.32
CA ARG A 94 1.96 -22.18 -3.81
C ARG A 94 0.49 -21.79 -3.81
N ILE A 95 -0.41 -22.64 -4.31
CA ILE A 95 -1.85 -22.34 -4.32
C ILE A 95 -2.40 -22.73 -2.96
N ARG A 96 -2.68 -21.75 -2.11
CA ARG A 96 -3.38 -21.98 -0.84
C ARG A 96 -4.89 -21.87 -1.03
N ASP A 97 -5.38 -20.81 -1.71
CA ASP A 97 -6.82 -20.49 -1.71
C ASP A 97 -7.41 -20.05 -3.08
N ASP A 98 -6.61 -19.82 -4.12
CA ASP A 98 -7.08 -19.22 -5.40
C ASP A 98 -7.65 -20.24 -6.43
N PHE A 99 -8.38 -21.26 -5.98
CA PHE A 99 -8.80 -22.34 -6.88
C PHE A 99 -9.99 -21.96 -7.77
N GLU A 100 -10.95 -21.21 -7.24
CA GLU A 100 -12.27 -21.04 -7.86
C GLU A 100 -12.21 -20.33 -9.22
N TYR A 101 -11.39 -19.29 -9.34
CA TYR A 101 -11.36 -18.46 -10.55
C TYR A 101 -10.77 -19.20 -11.76
N ILE A 102 -9.82 -20.11 -11.55
CA ILE A 102 -9.08 -20.73 -12.67
C ILE A 102 -9.97 -21.69 -13.47
N PHE A 103 -11.03 -22.24 -12.87
CA PHE A 103 -11.91 -23.20 -13.53
C PHE A 103 -13.05 -22.58 -14.34
N GLU A 104 -13.39 -21.30 -14.13
CA GLU A 104 -14.50 -20.64 -14.83
C GLU A 104 -14.18 -20.34 -16.32
N PHE A 105 -12.90 -20.26 -16.69
CA PHE A 105 -12.46 -19.82 -18.01
C PHE A 105 -12.28 -20.94 -19.05
N SER A 106 -12.70 -22.18 -18.74
CA SER A 106 -12.39 -23.32 -19.61
C SER A 106 -13.45 -24.42 -19.70
N ALA A 107 -13.45 -25.10 -20.85
CA ALA A 107 -14.25 -26.31 -21.06
C ALA A 107 -13.54 -27.57 -20.52
N LYS A 108 -12.20 -27.57 -20.48
CA LYS A 108 -11.37 -28.66 -19.95
C LYS A 108 -10.24 -28.09 -19.10
N CYS A 109 -10.00 -28.67 -17.93
CA CYS A 109 -8.86 -28.31 -17.09
C CYS A 109 -8.00 -29.53 -16.76
N VAL A 110 -6.67 -29.37 -16.87
CA VAL A 110 -5.67 -30.36 -16.46
C VAL A 110 -4.88 -29.79 -15.28
N LEU A 111 -5.06 -30.40 -14.10
CA LEU A 111 -4.32 -30.03 -12.89
C LEU A 111 -3.11 -30.94 -12.71
N MET A 112 -1.91 -30.36 -12.77
CA MET A 112 -0.66 -31.04 -12.44
C MET A 112 -0.25 -30.66 -11.02
N CYS A 113 -0.32 -31.63 -10.12
CA CYS A 113 0.05 -31.46 -8.71
C CYS A 113 0.96 -32.58 -8.25
N GLN A 114 1.59 -32.40 -7.08
CA GLN A 114 2.30 -33.48 -6.40
C GLN A 114 1.34 -34.63 -6.08
N SER A 115 1.79 -35.88 -6.21
CA SER A 115 0.96 -37.07 -5.94
C SER A 115 0.28 -37.05 -4.57
N SER A 116 0.92 -36.48 -3.55
CA SER A 116 0.38 -36.30 -2.19
C SER A 116 -0.84 -35.37 -2.11
N LYS A 117 -1.04 -34.49 -3.10
CA LYS A 117 -2.16 -33.54 -3.17
C LYS A 117 -3.26 -33.99 -4.13
N LYS A 118 -3.07 -35.09 -4.87
CA LYS A 118 -4.02 -35.58 -5.87
C LYS A 118 -5.41 -35.84 -5.27
N ASP A 119 -5.47 -36.59 -4.17
CA ASP A 119 -6.76 -36.97 -3.58
C ASP A 119 -7.45 -35.77 -2.91
N PHE A 120 -6.68 -34.84 -2.36
CA PHE A 120 -7.19 -33.56 -1.87
C PHE A 120 -7.91 -32.80 -2.99
N PHE A 121 -7.26 -32.59 -4.14
CA PHE A 121 -7.88 -31.90 -5.27
C PHE A 121 -9.04 -32.67 -5.87
N LYS A 122 -8.92 -33.99 -6.00
CA LYS A 122 -10.02 -34.82 -6.49
C LYS A 122 -11.25 -34.66 -5.60
N LYS A 123 -11.10 -34.59 -4.28
CA LYS A 123 -12.23 -34.38 -3.38
C LYS A 123 -12.86 -33.00 -3.59
N PHE A 124 -12.10 -31.92 -3.42
CA PHE A 124 -12.64 -30.56 -3.37
C PHE A 124 -12.96 -29.93 -4.73
N LEU A 125 -12.55 -30.54 -5.85
CA LEU A 125 -12.98 -30.10 -7.19
C LEU A 125 -14.29 -30.76 -7.65
N TYR A 126 -14.63 -31.94 -7.10
CA TYR A 126 -15.86 -32.65 -7.47
C TYR A 126 -16.95 -32.55 -6.40
N GLU A 127 -16.58 -32.26 -5.16
CA GLU A 127 -17.50 -31.99 -4.05
C GLU A 127 -17.55 -30.48 -3.76
N PRO A 128 -18.69 -29.95 -3.27
CA PRO A 128 -18.78 -28.55 -2.86
C PRO A 128 -17.79 -28.24 -1.72
N LEU A 129 -17.20 -27.05 -1.76
CA LEU A 129 -16.18 -26.64 -0.80
C LEU A 129 -16.80 -26.34 0.59
N PRO A 130 -16.29 -26.94 1.68
CA PRO A 130 -16.65 -26.51 3.02
C PRO A 130 -15.95 -25.18 3.34
N VAL A 131 -16.73 -24.19 3.75
CA VAL A 131 -16.22 -22.88 4.16
C VAL A 131 -16.35 -22.73 5.68
N GLU A 132 -15.24 -22.40 6.33
CA GLU A 132 -15.15 -22.15 7.77
C GLU A 132 -14.72 -20.70 8.04
N SER A 133 -15.24 -20.12 9.12
CA SER A 133 -14.77 -18.83 9.62
C SER A 133 -13.37 -18.94 10.23
N HIS A 134 -12.58 -17.87 10.11
CA HIS A 134 -11.31 -17.65 10.82
C HIS A 134 -11.32 -16.32 11.61
N LEU A 135 -12.51 -15.75 11.82
CA LEU A 135 -12.68 -14.46 12.51
C LEU A 135 -12.13 -14.50 13.95
N ASP A 136 -12.14 -15.67 14.59
CA ASP A 136 -11.57 -15.93 15.91
C ASP A 136 -10.06 -15.66 15.99
N HIS A 137 -9.34 -15.65 14.86
CA HIS A 137 -7.92 -15.31 14.80
C HIS A 137 -7.64 -13.85 14.43
N CYS A 138 -8.67 -13.08 14.06
CA CYS A 138 -8.53 -11.72 13.52
C CYS A 138 -9.53 -10.74 14.15
N LEU A 139 -9.97 -11.00 15.39
CA LEU A 139 -11.09 -10.28 16.01
C LEU A 139 -10.74 -8.89 16.51
N HIS A 140 -9.50 -8.69 16.97
CA HIS A 140 -9.04 -7.46 17.64
C HIS A 140 -9.31 -6.19 16.84
N ASP A 141 -8.96 -6.18 15.56
CA ASP A 141 -9.13 -4.99 14.70
C ASP A 141 -10.61 -4.64 14.50
N HIS A 142 -11.47 -5.65 14.38
CA HIS A 142 -12.92 -5.46 14.27
C HIS A 142 -13.51 -4.94 15.58
N PHE A 143 -13.20 -5.56 16.71
CA PHE A 143 -13.68 -5.11 18.02
C PHE A 143 -13.24 -3.69 18.32
N ASN A 144 -11.97 -3.35 18.06
CA ASN A 144 -11.49 -1.98 18.24
C ASN A 144 -12.29 -0.99 17.37
N ALA A 145 -12.55 -1.30 16.10
CA ALA A 145 -13.34 -0.44 15.23
C ALA A 145 -14.79 -0.28 15.73
N GLU A 146 -15.43 -1.36 16.17
CA GLU A 146 -16.81 -1.32 16.65
C GLU A 146 -16.97 -0.65 18.02
N ILE A 147 -15.93 -0.65 18.85
CA ILE A 147 -15.88 0.14 20.09
C ILE A 147 -15.73 1.63 19.76
N VAL A 148 -14.92 1.97 18.75
CA VAL A 148 -14.76 3.36 18.28
C VAL A 148 -16.07 3.89 17.68
N THR A 149 -16.82 3.08 16.94
CA THR A 149 -18.14 3.46 16.40
C THR A 149 -19.26 3.43 17.44
N ARG A 150 -18.97 2.96 18.67
CA ARG A 150 -19.94 2.72 19.76
C ARG A 150 -21.02 1.70 19.43
N THR A 151 -20.71 0.73 18.58
CA THR A 151 -21.55 -0.45 18.37
C THR A 151 -21.36 -1.47 19.50
N ILE A 152 -20.15 -1.55 20.04
CA ILE A 152 -19.82 -2.31 21.24
C ILE A 152 -19.52 -1.31 22.37
N GLU A 153 -20.42 -1.15 23.33
CA GLU A 153 -20.22 -0.27 24.49
C GLU A 153 -19.85 -1.06 25.76
N ASN A 154 -20.08 -2.38 25.77
CA ASN A 154 -19.76 -3.26 26.90
C ASN A 154 -19.50 -4.72 26.45
N LYS A 155 -19.05 -5.57 27.38
CA LYS A 155 -18.76 -7.00 27.11
C LYS A 155 -19.98 -7.80 26.59
N GLN A 156 -21.20 -7.44 26.98
CA GLN A 156 -22.41 -8.12 26.49
C GLN A 156 -22.68 -7.76 25.02
N ASP A 157 -22.54 -6.49 24.64
CA ASP A 157 -22.67 -6.07 23.24
C ASP A 157 -21.65 -6.79 22.34
N ALA A 158 -20.46 -7.06 22.86
CA ALA A 158 -19.43 -7.81 22.13
C ALA A 158 -19.84 -9.28 21.87
N ILE A 159 -20.46 -9.94 22.86
CA ILE A 159 -21.03 -11.28 22.68
C ILE A 159 -22.16 -11.22 21.66
N ASP A 160 -23.07 -10.25 21.80
CA ASP A 160 -24.19 -10.06 20.90
C ASP A 160 -23.71 -9.83 19.46
N TYR A 161 -22.69 -8.99 19.26
CA TYR A 161 -22.03 -8.76 17.97
C TYR A 161 -21.53 -10.07 17.34
N LEU A 162 -20.87 -10.93 18.12
CA LEU A 162 -20.39 -12.23 17.62
C LEU A 162 -21.53 -13.13 17.13
N THR A 163 -22.74 -13.04 17.70
CA THR A 163 -23.88 -13.86 17.26
C THR A 163 -24.31 -13.58 15.81
N TRP A 164 -23.98 -12.41 15.25
CA TRP A 164 -24.28 -12.03 13.86
C TRP A 164 -23.31 -12.65 12.84
N THR A 165 -22.23 -13.28 13.30
CA THR A 165 -21.12 -13.69 12.45
C THR A 165 -21.28 -15.11 11.88
N LEU A 166 -20.55 -15.39 10.80
CA LEU A 166 -20.41 -16.76 10.29
C LEU A 166 -19.74 -17.69 11.33
N LEU A 167 -18.82 -17.15 12.15
CA LEU A 167 -18.14 -17.87 13.23
C LEU A 167 -19.16 -18.54 14.15
N TYR A 168 -20.11 -17.75 14.69
CA TYR A 168 -21.12 -18.25 15.60
C TYR A 168 -21.95 -19.38 14.98
N ARG A 169 -22.35 -19.23 13.71
CA ARG A 169 -23.08 -20.27 12.98
C ARG A 169 -22.27 -21.55 12.84
N ARG A 170 -20.97 -21.46 12.53
CA ARG A 170 -20.08 -22.61 12.28
C ARG A 170 -19.62 -23.31 13.55
N MET A 171 -19.49 -22.63 14.69
CA MET A 171 -19.13 -23.23 15.98
C MET A 171 -20.07 -24.38 16.38
N THR A 172 -21.35 -24.30 16.04
CA THR A 172 -22.33 -25.38 16.32
C THR A 172 -22.24 -26.56 15.35
N GLN A 173 -21.74 -26.32 14.13
CA GLN A 173 -21.71 -27.30 13.05
C GLN A 173 -20.40 -28.07 13.01
N ASN A 174 -19.30 -27.44 13.40
CA ASN A 174 -17.96 -28.03 13.42
C ASN A 174 -17.17 -27.57 14.66
N PRO A 175 -17.61 -27.93 15.88
CA PRO A 175 -17.04 -27.43 17.14
C PRO A 175 -15.54 -27.72 17.28
N ASN A 176 -15.09 -28.90 16.85
CA ASN A 176 -13.68 -29.30 16.96
C ASN A 176 -12.75 -28.39 16.15
N TYR A 177 -13.23 -27.79 15.05
CA TYR A 177 -12.44 -26.85 14.25
C TYR A 177 -12.07 -25.59 15.05
N TYR A 178 -13.00 -25.16 15.91
CA TYR A 178 -12.88 -23.99 16.77
C TYR A 178 -12.38 -24.34 18.18
N ASN A 179 -11.87 -25.56 18.39
CA ASN A 179 -11.46 -26.09 19.69
C ASN A 179 -12.56 -26.15 20.76
N LEU A 180 -13.83 -26.26 20.36
CA LEU A 180 -14.95 -26.45 21.28
C LEU A 180 -15.11 -27.91 21.69
N GLN A 181 -15.32 -28.15 22.99
CA GLN A 181 -15.54 -29.49 23.56
C GLN A 181 -16.99 -29.99 23.41
N GLY A 182 -17.91 -29.11 23.03
CA GLY A 182 -19.32 -29.43 22.89
C GLY A 182 -20.12 -28.30 22.24
N VAL A 183 -21.39 -28.57 21.94
CA VAL A 183 -22.30 -27.64 21.23
C VAL A 183 -23.50 -27.21 22.07
N THR A 184 -23.50 -27.50 23.37
CA THR A 184 -24.58 -27.01 24.24
C THR A 184 -24.48 -25.49 24.38
N HIS A 185 -25.60 -24.85 24.72
CA HIS A 185 -25.63 -23.40 24.94
C HIS A 185 -24.56 -22.93 25.95
N ARG A 186 -24.26 -23.75 26.96
CA ARG A 186 -23.20 -23.46 27.94
C ARG A 186 -21.81 -23.47 27.30
N HIS A 187 -21.46 -24.50 26.53
CA HIS A 187 -20.15 -24.57 25.86
C HIS A 187 -19.94 -23.39 24.91
N LEU A 188 -20.96 -23.04 24.11
CA LEU A 188 -20.88 -21.91 23.20
C LEU A 188 -20.73 -20.59 23.95
N SER A 189 -21.54 -20.37 24.99
CA SER A 189 -21.47 -19.16 25.81
C SER A 189 -20.12 -19.02 26.50
N ASP A 190 -19.60 -20.10 27.09
CA ASP A 190 -18.30 -20.09 27.78
C ASP A 190 -17.17 -19.75 26.78
N SER A 191 -17.17 -20.36 25.59
CA SER A 191 -16.17 -20.08 24.54
C SER A 191 -16.26 -18.67 23.97
N LEU A 192 -17.46 -18.13 23.75
CA LEU A 192 -17.63 -16.74 23.29
C LEU A 192 -17.18 -15.75 24.35
N SER A 193 -17.54 -15.98 25.61
CA SER A 193 -17.09 -15.14 26.72
C SER A 193 -15.57 -15.14 26.85
N GLU A 194 -14.92 -16.30 26.74
CA GLU A 194 -13.46 -16.41 26.75
C GLU A 194 -12.83 -15.65 25.57
N LEU A 195 -13.40 -15.78 24.36
CA LEU A 195 -12.92 -15.08 23.17
C LEU A 195 -13.02 -13.55 23.32
N VAL A 196 -14.16 -13.06 23.82
CA VAL A 196 -14.38 -11.63 24.09
C VAL A 196 -13.41 -11.13 25.16
N GLU A 197 -13.28 -11.84 26.28
CA GLU A 197 -12.41 -11.45 27.39
C GLU A 197 -10.95 -11.36 26.96
N ASN A 198 -10.44 -12.37 26.25
CA ASN A 198 -9.07 -12.38 25.76
C ASN A 198 -8.83 -11.23 24.76
N THR A 199 -9.75 -11.02 23.82
CA THR A 199 -9.63 -9.98 22.80
C THR A 199 -9.65 -8.57 23.40
N LEU A 200 -10.59 -8.29 24.30
CA LEU A 200 -10.69 -6.98 24.94
C LEU A 200 -9.50 -6.70 25.87
N LYS A 201 -9.01 -7.73 26.57
CA LYS A 201 -7.83 -7.61 27.42
C LYS A 201 -6.56 -7.32 26.61
N ASP A 202 -6.38 -7.96 25.46
CA ASP A 202 -5.27 -7.66 24.56
C ASP A 202 -5.35 -6.22 24.03
N LEU A 203 -6.54 -5.77 23.61
CA LEU A 203 -6.76 -4.39 23.17
C LEU A 203 -6.53 -3.35 24.29
N GLU A 204 -6.89 -3.68 25.52
CA GLU A 204 -6.61 -2.84 26.70
C GLU A 204 -5.10 -2.79 27.00
N ASN A 205 -4.40 -3.93 26.93
CA ASN A 205 -2.95 -4.00 27.11
C ASN A 205 -2.21 -3.15 26.07
N SER A 206 -2.68 -3.16 24.82
CA SER A 206 -2.16 -2.30 23.74
C SER A 206 -2.67 -0.86 23.81
N LYS A 207 -3.39 -0.47 24.88
CA LYS A 207 -3.93 0.88 25.13
C LYS A 207 -4.82 1.41 24.01
N CYS A 208 -5.47 0.52 23.27
CA CYS A 208 -6.44 0.88 22.24
C CYS A 208 -7.82 1.19 22.84
N ILE A 209 -8.17 0.50 23.93
CA ILE A 209 -9.41 0.70 24.69
C ILE A 209 -9.12 0.75 26.19
N THR A 210 -10.13 1.12 26.97
CA THR A 210 -10.15 0.95 28.43
C THR A 210 -11.44 0.28 28.87
N ILE A 211 -11.35 -0.60 29.87
CA ILE A 211 -12.51 -1.30 30.45
C ILE A 211 -12.83 -0.67 31.81
N ARG A 212 -14.02 -0.09 31.96
CA ARG A 212 -14.53 0.48 33.21
C ARG A 212 -15.47 -0.49 33.90
N ASN A 213 -15.42 -0.54 35.23
CA ASN A 213 -16.27 -1.39 36.05
C ASN A 213 -16.25 -2.88 35.66
N ASP A 214 -15.16 -3.34 35.02
CA ASP A 214 -15.00 -4.68 34.47
C ASP A 214 -16.04 -5.08 33.39
N MET A 215 -16.76 -4.10 32.82
CA MET A 215 -17.86 -4.35 31.88
C MET A 215 -17.90 -3.37 30.70
N ASP A 216 -17.80 -2.07 30.96
CA ASP A 216 -18.02 -1.02 29.96
C ASP A 216 -16.73 -0.74 29.18
N THR A 217 -16.78 -0.72 27.85
CA THR A 217 -15.63 -0.48 26.98
C THR A 217 -15.65 0.93 26.42
N GLN A 218 -14.50 1.62 26.44
CA GLN A 218 -14.35 2.94 25.83
C GLN A 218 -13.11 3.01 24.93
N PRO A 219 -13.20 3.65 23.75
CA PRO A 219 -12.04 3.82 22.88
C PRO A 219 -11.03 4.81 23.46
N LEU A 220 -9.75 4.54 23.25
CA LEU A 220 -8.65 5.46 23.53
C LEU A 220 -8.05 6.01 22.22
N ASN A 221 -7.17 7.01 22.32
CA ASN A 221 -6.56 7.67 21.16
C ASN A 221 -5.91 6.68 20.18
N LEU A 222 -5.18 5.68 20.68
CA LEU A 222 -4.55 4.67 19.81
C LEU A 222 -5.58 3.82 19.05
N GLY A 223 -6.67 3.43 19.72
CA GLY A 223 -7.76 2.67 19.09
C GLY A 223 -8.48 3.49 18.03
N MET A 224 -8.72 4.78 18.30
CA MET A 224 -9.30 5.71 17.33
C MET A 224 -8.41 5.88 16.08
N ILE A 225 -7.08 6.03 16.26
CA ILE A 225 -6.12 6.12 15.14
C ILE A 225 -6.11 4.82 14.33
N ALA A 226 -6.06 3.65 15.00
CA ALA A 226 -6.07 2.34 14.34
C ALA A 226 -7.31 2.16 13.46
N ALA A 227 -8.49 2.45 14.02
CA ALA A 227 -9.77 2.33 13.31
C ALA A 227 -9.88 3.33 12.15
N TYR A 228 -9.47 4.59 12.36
CA TYR A 228 -9.57 5.64 11.35
C TYR A 228 -8.73 5.36 10.09
N TYR A 229 -7.50 4.88 10.26
CA TYR A 229 -6.59 4.59 9.14
C TYR A 229 -6.65 3.14 8.64
N TYR A 230 -7.48 2.30 9.27
CA TYR A 230 -7.58 0.88 8.97
C TYR A 230 -6.22 0.17 9.08
N ILE A 231 -5.60 0.32 10.24
CA ILE A 231 -4.28 -0.19 10.61
C ILE A 231 -4.47 -1.23 11.72
N SER A 232 -3.66 -2.29 11.71
CA SER A 232 -3.72 -3.31 12.75
C SER A 232 -3.37 -2.73 14.13
N TYR A 233 -4.09 -3.14 15.16
CA TYR A 233 -3.81 -2.74 16.55
C TYR A 233 -2.37 -3.05 16.97
N THR A 234 -1.82 -4.18 16.48
CA THR A 234 -0.41 -4.57 16.70
C THR A 234 0.58 -3.57 16.11
N THR A 235 0.29 -3.00 14.94
CA THR A 235 1.13 -1.95 14.34
C THR A 235 1.09 -0.67 15.18
N ILE A 236 -0.09 -0.29 15.68
CA ILE A 236 -0.22 0.88 16.54
C ILE A 236 0.47 0.68 17.90
N GLU A 237 0.45 -0.54 18.44
CA GLU A 237 1.23 -0.91 19.62
C GLU A 237 2.74 -0.74 19.36
N VAL A 238 3.24 -1.26 18.24
CA VAL A 238 4.65 -1.05 17.81
C VAL A 238 4.98 0.44 17.70
N PHE A 239 4.08 1.25 17.15
CA PHE A 239 4.27 2.70 17.05
C PHE A 239 4.32 3.35 18.43
N SER A 240 3.40 3.01 19.33
CA SER A 240 3.35 3.55 20.69
C SER A 240 4.62 3.21 21.48
N MET A 241 5.19 2.02 21.30
CA MET A 241 6.40 1.58 21.99
C MET A 241 7.70 2.10 21.37
N SER A 242 7.73 2.31 20.05
CA SER A 242 8.97 2.63 19.32
C SER A 242 9.15 4.13 19.07
N LEU A 243 8.06 4.88 18.92
CA LEU A 243 8.12 6.32 18.70
C LEU A 243 8.46 7.05 20.01
N SER A 244 9.37 8.00 19.91
CA SER A 244 9.82 8.87 21.01
C SER A 244 10.02 10.32 20.56
N ALA A 245 10.16 11.24 21.52
CA ALA A 245 10.47 12.66 21.28
C ALA A 245 11.75 12.91 20.45
N LYS A 246 12.65 11.92 20.37
CA LYS A 246 13.94 12.01 19.67
C LYS A 246 13.96 11.27 18.32
N THR A 247 12.82 10.73 17.90
CA THR A 247 12.72 9.93 16.67
C THR A 247 13.05 10.80 15.46
N LYS A 248 14.00 10.32 14.66
CA LYS A 248 14.44 10.96 13.42
C LYS A 248 13.88 10.21 12.22
N LEU A 249 13.91 10.87 11.06
CA LEU A 249 13.45 10.34 9.78
C LEU A 249 13.91 8.91 9.47
N ARG A 250 15.20 8.59 9.70
CA ARG A 250 15.73 7.23 9.48
C ARG A 250 15.02 6.18 10.35
N ALA A 251 14.81 6.49 11.63
CA ALA A 251 14.12 5.59 12.55
C ALA A 251 12.64 5.47 12.21
N LEU A 252 12.00 6.54 11.70
CA LEU A 252 10.61 6.46 11.22
C LEU A 252 10.46 5.44 10.08
N ILE A 253 11.36 5.43 9.10
CA ILE A 253 11.33 4.46 8.00
C ILE A 253 11.46 3.03 8.56
N GLU A 254 12.36 2.80 9.53
CA GLU A 254 12.55 1.51 10.17
C GLU A 254 11.30 1.05 10.95
N ILE A 255 10.72 1.93 11.76
CA ILE A 255 9.50 1.65 12.54
C ILE A 255 8.33 1.31 11.60
N ILE A 256 8.13 2.09 10.54
CA ILE A 256 7.08 1.83 9.54
C ILE A 256 7.32 0.53 8.78
N SER A 257 8.58 0.18 8.50
CA SER A 257 8.92 -1.09 7.82
C SER A 257 8.50 -2.31 8.65
N ASN A 258 8.53 -2.19 9.98
CA ASN A 258 8.19 -3.24 10.93
C ASN A 258 6.68 -3.38 11.19
N ALA A 259 5.84 -2.60 10.49
CA ALA A 259 4.39 -2.68 10.61
C ALA A 259 3.83 -4.03 10.15
N SER A 260 2.81 -4.55 10.84
CA SER A 260 2.16 -5.84 10.58
C SER A 260 1.56 -5.93 9.17
N GLU A 261 1.20 -4.80 8.56
CA GLU A 261 0.72 -4.68 7.18
C GLU A 261 1.74 -5.19 6.13
N PHE A 262 3.01 -5.26 6.52
CA PHE A 262 4.11 -5.71 5.67
C PHE A 262 4.57 -7.14 5.97
N SER A 263 4.02 -7.80 6.99
CA SER A 263 4.35 -9.19 7.37
C SER A 263 4.08 -10.19 6.24
N THR A 264 3.12 -9.88 5.37
CA THR A 264 2.70 -10.71 4.23
C THR A 264 3.47 -10.43 2.93
N MET A 265 4.46 -9.53 2.96
CA MET A 265 5.26 -9.22 1.77
C MET A 265 6.00 -10.49 1.30
N PRO A 266 5.83 -10.92 0.03
CA PRO A 266 6.38 -12.17 -0.43
C PRO A 266 7.91 -12.11 -0.52
N ILE A 267 8.58 -13.17 -0.07
CA ILE A 267 10.01 -13.39 -0.35
C ILE A 267 10.12 -14.47 -1.43
N ARG A 268 10.60 -14.08 -2.61
CA ARG A 268 10.76 -14.96 -3.78
C ARG A 268 12.06 -15.77 -3.66
N TYR A 269 12.15 -16.83 -4.47
CA TYR A 269 13.33 -17.73 -4.46
C TYR A 269 14.59 -16.96 -4.86
N LYS A 270 15.66 -17.06 -4.06
CA LYS A 270 16.94 -16.35 -4.26
C LYS A 270 16.84 -14.81 -4.23
N GLU A 271 15.73 -14.26 -3.74
CA GLU A 271 15.56 -12.82 -3.60
C GLU A 271 16.46 -12.23 -2.51
N ASP A 272 16.85 -13.03 -1.51
CA ASP A 272 17.79 -12.68 -0.45
C ASP A 272 19.15 -12.19 -1.00
N ILE A 273 19.62 -12.79 -2.10
CA ILE A 273 20.87 -12.39 -2.76
C ILE A 273 20.71 -11.00 -3.41
N LEU A 274 19.56 -10.74 -4.04
CA LEU A 274 19.27 -9.46 -4.69
C LEU A 274 19.09 -8.35 -3.64
N LEU A 275 18.40 -8.63 -2.55
CA LEU A 275 18.21 -7.69 -1.45
C LEU A 275 19.53 -7.34 -0.77
N LYS A 276 20.45 -8.32 -0.62
CA LYS A 276 21.80 -8.06 -0.12
C LYS A 276 22.58 -7.11 -1.04
N GLN A 277 22.53 -7.33 -2.35
CA GLN A 277 23.17 -6.44 -3.32
C GLN A 277 22.55 -5.04 -3.33
N LEU A 278 21.24 -4.93 -3.10
CA LEU A 278 20.55 -3.65 -2.97
C LEU A 278 20.98 -2.91 -1.69
N ALA A 279 21.07 -3.61 -0.57
CA ALA A 279 21.54 -3.05 0.70
C ALA A 279 22.98 -2.50 0.58
N ASP A 280 23.87 -3.17 -0.14
CA ASP A 280 25.24 -2.69 -0.38
C ASP A 280 25.29 -1.38 -1.19
N ARG A 281 24.28 -1.08 -2.01
CA ARG A 281 24.17 0.17 -2.79
C ARG A 281 23.52 1.31 -2.01
N LEU A 282 22.77 0.99 -0.96
CA LEU A 282 21.98 1.97 -0.21
C LEU A 282 22.77 2.55 0.98
N PRO A 283 22.90 3.88 1.08
CA PRO A 283 23.65 4.50 2.17
C PRO A 283 23.08 4.16 3.56
N GLY A 284 23.96 3.78 4.48
CA GLY A 284 23.62 3.53 5.88
C GLY A 284 22.84 2.24 6.14
N GLN A 285 22.64 1.36 5.16
CA GLN A 285 22.02 0.06 5.41
C GLN A 285 22.95 -0.89 6.16
N GLN A 286 22.38 -1.71 7.06
CA GLN A 286 23.19 -2.64 7.83
C GLN A 286 23.56 -3.85 6.97
N LYS A 287 24.83 -4.28 7.07
CA LYS A 287 25.35 -5.42 6.28
C LYS A 287 24.88 -6.79 6.80
N HIS A 288 24.50 -6.86 8.08
CA HIS A 288 24.10 -8.10 8.76
C HIS A 288 22.60 -8.09 9.08
N GLN A 289 21.78 -8.18 8.02
CA GLN A 289 20.33 -8.30 8.12
C GLN A 289 19.88 -9.69 7.65
N LYS A 290 18.73 -10.14 8.15
CA LYS A 290 18.08 -11.35 7.66
C LYS A 290 17.31 -11.02 6.39
N PHE A 291 17.93 -11.15 5.22
CA PHE A 291 17.30 -10.83 3.92
C PHE A 291 16.14 -11.74 3.51
N THR A 292 15.78 -12.72 4.34
CA THR A 292 14.54 -13.51 4.20
C THR A 292 13.38 -12.92 5.01
N ASP A 293 13.59 -11.79 5.69
CA ASP A 293 12.58 -11.10 6.48
C ASP A 293 11.81 -10.09 5.60
N PRO A 294 10.46 -10.20 5.53
CA PRO A 294 9.59 -9.22 4.88
C PRO A 294 9.87 -7.76 5.26
N HIS A 295 10.11 -7.48 6.54
CA HIS A 295 10.31 -6.12 7.03
C HIS A 295 11.63 -5.51 6.55
N VAL A 296 12.69 -6.33 6.49
CA VAL A 296 13.98 -5.95 5.89
C VAL A 296 13.80 -5.60 4.42
N LYS A 297 13.07 -6.44 3.67
CA LYS A 297 12.77 -6.17 2.26
C LYS A 297 12.03 -4.84 2.12
N VAL A 298 10.97 -4.60 2.89
CA VAL A 298 10.20 -3.35 2.85
C VAL A 298 11.06 -2.13 3.15
N ASN A 299 11.95 -2.19 4.15
CA ASN A 299 12.88 -1.12 4.46
C ASN A 299 13.76 -0.76 3.25
N LEU A 300 14.37 -1.78 2.63
CA LEU A 300 15.23 -1.60 1.47
C LEU A 300 14.46 -1.05 0.27
N LEU A 301 13.23 -1.49 0.04
CA LEU A 301 12.39 -1.00 -1.05
C LEU A 301 11.99 0.47 -0.85
N MET A 302 11.64 0.89 0.37
CA MET A 302 11.39 2.31 0.66
C MET A 302 12.63 3.16 0.40
N HIS A 303 13.81 2.73 0.85
CA HIS A 303 15.05 3.45 0.59
C HIS A 303 15.42 3.47 -0.90
N ALA A 304 15.16 2.39 -1.64
CA ALA A 304 15.36 2.33 -3.09
C ALA A 304 14.43 3.29 -3.83
N HIS A 305 13.16 3.38 -3.43
CA HIS A 305 12.17 4.33 -3.95
C HIS A 305 12.63 5.78 -3.76
N LEU A 306 13.00 6.15 -2.53
CA LEU A 306 13.48 7.49 -2.20
C LEU A 306 14.79 7.84 -2.94
N SER A 307 15.61 6.84 -3.23
CA SER A 307 16.85 6.99 -4.01
C SER A 307 16.63 6.94 -5.53
N ARG A 308 15.41 6.66 -6.00
CA ARG A 308 15.06 6.41 -7.41
C ARG A 308 15.94 5.34 -8.08
N ILE A 309 16.30 4.29 -7.33
CA ILE A 309 17.07 3.17 -7.87
C ILE A 309 16.15 2.32 -8.76
N GLN A 310 16.58 2.06 -9.99
CA GLN A 310 15.85 1.18 -10.89
C GLN A 310 15.96 -0.27 -10.41
N LEU A 311 14.83 -0.87 -10.04
CA LEU A 311 14.73 -2.28 -9.66
C LEU A 311 14.20 -3.14 -10.81
N SER A 312 14.21 -4.46 -10.61
CA SER A 312 13.48 -5.39 -11.49
C SER A 312 11.98 -5.12 -11.42
N ALA A 313 11.24 -5.54 -12.44
CA ALA A 313 9.80 -5.32 -12.49
C ALA A 313 9.05 -5.93 -11.29
N GLU A 314 9.46 -7.12 -10.83
CA GLU A 314 8.87 -7.78 -9.66
C GLU A 314 9.06 -6.96 -8.37
N LEU A 315 10.27 -6.46 -8.13
CA LEU A 315 10.56 -5.62 -6.96
C LEU A 315 9.92 -4.24 -7.07
N ASN A 316 9.81 -3.66 -8.27
CA ASN A 316 9.08 -2.40 -8.48
C ASN A 316 7.60 -2.56 -8.13
N LYS A 317 6.96 -3.66 -8.53
CA LYS A 317 5.56 -3.94 -8.16
C LYS A 317 5.38 -4.08 -6.65
N ASP A 318 6.34 -4.70 -5.96
CA ASP A 318 6.32 -4.74 -4.50
C ASP A 318 6.52 -3.35 -3.90
N THR A 319 7.43 -2.53 -4.44
CA THR A 319 7.64 -1.14 -4.03
C THR A 319 6.36 -0.32 -4.17
N GLU A 320 5.58 -0.50 -5.25
CA GLU A 320 4.30 0.18 -5.43
C GLU A 320 3.34 -0.13 -4.26
N VAL A 321 3.22 -1.41 -3.89
CA VAL A 321 2.40 -1.84 -2.74
C VAL A 321 2.92 -1.25 -1.44
N VAL A 322 4.25 -1.25 -1.24
CA VAL A 322 4.90 -0.67 -0.06
C VAL A 322 4.57 0.82 0.06
N VAL A 323 4.80 1.60 -0.99
CA VAL A 323 4.62 3.06 -0.99
C VAL A 323 3.15 3.42 -0.72
N LEU A 324 2.20 2.73 -1.36
CA LEU A 324 0.76 2.99 -1.14
C LEU A 324 0.34 2.71 0.30
N ARG A 325 0.77 1.58 0.88
CA ARG A 325 0.45 1.22 2.27
C ARG A 325 1.20 2.11 3.27
N ALA A 326 2.40 2.57 2.95
CA ALA A 326 3.21 3.40 3.83
C ALA A 326 2.57 4.77 4.10
N ILE A 327 1.84 5.38 3.14
CA ILE A 327 1.23 6.69 3.34
C ILE A 327 0.28 6.72 4.54
N ARG A 328 -0.63 5.74 4.67
CA ARG A 328 -1.55 5.68 5.81
C ARG A 328 -0.81 5.41 7.13
N LEU A 329 0.25 4.61 7.11
CA LEU A 329 1.10 4.35 8.28
C LEU A 329 1.83 5.62 8.73
N VAL A 330 2.38 6.39 7.80
CA VAL A 330 2.99 7.69 8.08
C VAL A 330 1.99 8.66 8.71
N GLN A 331 0.76 8.72 8.17
CA GLN A 331 -0.30 9.57 8.72
C GLN A 331 -0.68 9.15 10.15
N ALA A 332 -0.78 7.85 10.42
CA ALA A 332 -0.98 7.36 11.78
C ALA A 332 0.21 7.69 12.70
N CYS A 333 1.45 7.62 12.22
CA CYS A 333 2.61 8.10 12.99
C CYS A 333 2.48 9.58 13.34
N VAL A 334 2.04 10.45 12.40
CA VAL A 334 1.80 11.87 12.69
C VAL A 334 0.82 12.03 13.86
N ASP A 335 -0.29 11.30 13.84
CA ASP A 335 -1.33 11.42 14.87
C ASP A 335 -0.91 10.84 16.23
N VAL A 336 -0.11 9.76 16.24
CA VAL A 336 0.50 9.23 17.48
C VAL A 336 1.51 10.23 18.05
N LEU A 337 2.37 10.82 17.20
CA LEU A 337 3.41 11.75 17.64
C LEU A 337 2.81 13.07 18.14
N SER A 338 1.78 13.57 17.48
CA SER A 338 1.08 14.78 17.87
C SER A 338 0.26 14.58 19.16
N SER A 339 -0.37 13.41 19.34
CA SER A 339 -1.05 13.05 20.59
C SER A 339 -0.10 12.99 21.80
N ASN A 340 1.19 12.70 21.56
CA ASN A 340 2.24 12.73 22.59
C ASN A 340 2.92 14.11 22.74
N GLY A 341 2.54 15.10 21.94
CA GLY A 341 3.08 16.47 22.03
C GLY A 341 4.50 16.64 21.47
N TRP A 342 4.98 15.76 20.59
CA TRP A 342 6.36 15.82 20.06
C TRP A 342 6.41 16.47 18.68
N LEU A 343 6.94 17.70 18.61
CA LEU A 343 6.92 18.52 17.40
C LEU A 343 7.83 17.98 16.28
N MET A 344 9.12 17.83 16.54
CA MET A 344 10.11 17.47 15.52
C MET A 344 9.86 16.09 14.90
N PRO A 345 9.57 15.03 15.67
CA PRO A 345 9.18 13.76 15.07
C PRO A 345 7.92 13.87 14.20
N ALA A 346 6.91 14.64 14.60
CA ALA A 346 5.69 14.82 13.82
C ALA A 346 5.99 15.52 12.49
N ILE A 347 6.83 16.57 12.50
CA ILE A 347 7.32 17.23 11.27
C ILE A 347 8.08 16.23 10.38
N HIS A 348 9.00 15.43 10.94
CA HIS A 348 9.72 14.42 10.16
C HIS A 348 8.77 13.38 9.52
N ALA A 349 7.67 13.02 10.19
CA ALA A 349 6.66 12.13 9.61
C ALA A 349 5.88 12.82 8.48
N MET A 350 5.54 14.10 8.61
CA MET A 350 4.93 14.89 7.52
C MET A 350 5.86 15.00 6.31
N GLU A 351 7.15 15.27 6.54
CA GLU A 351 8.19 15.26 5.51
C GLU A 351 8.30 13.88 4.85
N LEU A 352 8.25 12.79 5.61
CA LEU A 352 8.28 11.43 5.06
C LEU A 352 7.09 11.16 4.12
N SER A 353 5.90 11.70 4.40
CA SER A 353 4.75 11.63 3.50
C SER A 353 5.04 12.31 2.15
N GLN A 354 5.67 13.49 2.18
CA GLN A 354 6.08 14.21 0.98
C GLN A 354 7.19 13.47 0.22
N MET A 355 8.18 12.95 0.95
CA MET A 355 9.29 12.17 0.40
C MET A 355 8.82 10.91 -0.33
N LEU A 356 7.90 10.14 0.26
CA LEU A 356 7.31 8.96 -0.38
C LEU A 356 6.48 9.33 -1.62
N THR A 357 5.80 10.46 -1.58
CA THR A 357 5.02 10.97 -2.72
C THR A 357 5.93 11.37 -3.89
N GLN A 358 6.98 12.14 -3.62
CA GLN A 358 7.86 12.71 -4.66
C GLN A 358 9.12 11.87 -4.95
N ALA A 359 9.28 10.73 -4.26
CA ALA A 359 10.41 9.83 -4.36
C ALA A 359 11.77 10.57 -4.25
N THR A 360 11.97 11.29 -3.14
CA THR A 360 13.17 12.10 -2.90
C THR A 360 13.48 12.16 -1.40
N PHE A 361 14.74 12.39 -1.03
CA PHE A 361 15.09 12.71 0.36
C PHE A 361 15.00 14.21 0.64
N THR A 362 14.78 14.60 1.90
CA THR A 362 14.81 16.00 2.35
C THR A 362 16.18 16.66 2.21
N SER A 363 17.26 15.87 2.16
CA SER A 363 18.63 16.37 1.93
C SER A 363 18.92 16.70 0.47
N GLU A 364 18.04 16.36 -0.46
CA GLU A 364 18.21 16.61 -1.89
C GLU A 364 17.51 17.90 -2.32
N SER A 365 17.84 18.41 -3.51
CA SER A 365 17.21 19.63 -4.05
C SER A 365 15.72 19.42 -4.29
N TYR A 366 14.89 20.40 -3.90
CA TYR A 366 13.45 20.41 -4.19
C TYR A 366 13.14 20.38 -5.68
N LEU A 367 14.07 20.84 -6.53
CA LEU A 367 13.96 20.80 -7.98
C LEU A 367 13.96 19.37 -8.56
N LYS A 368 14.37 18.37 -7.76
CA LYS A 368 14.30 16.95 -8.16
C LYS A 368 12.85 16.47 -8.34
N GLN A 369 11.86 17.21 -7.83
CA GLN A 369 10.43 16.95 -8.05
C GLN A 369 9.98 17.22 -9.49
N LEU A 370 10.72 18.06 -10.24
CA LEU A 370 10.38 18.39 -11.62
C LEU A 370 10.38 17.13 -12.52
N PRO A 371 9.41 17.01 -13.45
CA PRO A 371 9.47 16.01 -14.51
C PRO A 371 10.77 16.13 -15.31
N HIS A 372 11.29 15.00 -15.79
CA HIS A 372 12.51 14.94 -16.63
C HIS A 372 13.77 15.54 -15.98
N CYS A 373 13.78 15.68 -14.65
CA CYS A 373 14.91 16.26 -13.93
C CYS A 373 16.15 15.35 -14.01
N THR A 374 17.23 15.89 -14.58
CA THR A 374 18.54 15.22 -14.70
C THR A 374 19.56 15.84 -13.76
N SER A 375 20.66 15.14 -13.48
CA SER A 375 21.76 15.70 -12.68
C SER A 375 22.31 16.99 -13.28
N GLY A 376 22.45 17.05 -14.62
CA GLY A 376 22.91 18.25 -15.32
C GLY A 376 21.95 19.44 -15.19
N LEU A 377 20.63 19.20 -15.08
CA LEU A 377 19.67 20.26 -14.79
C LEU A 377 19.90 20.83 -13.38
N LEU A 378 20.08 19.97 -12.38
CA LEU A 378 20.33 20.39 -11.00
C LEU A 378 21.64 21.18 -10.85
N GLU A 379 22.69 20.80 -11.59
CA GLU A 379 23.95 21.55 -11.63
C GLU A 379 23.76 22.96 -12.18
N ARG A 380 23.05 23.12 -13.31
CA ARG A 380 22.74 24.44 -13.88
C ARG A 380 21.88 25.29 -12.96
N CYS A 381 20.89 24.69 -12.30
CA CYS A 381 20.09 25.39 -11.29
C CYS A 381 20.98 25.91 -10.14
N LYS A 382 21.91 25.09 -9.66
CA LYS A 382 22.85 25.48 -8.60
C LYS A 382 23.78 26.61 -9.04
N GLU A 383 24.30 26.58 -10.28
CA GLU A 383 25.13 27.65 -10.85
C GLU A 383 24.37 28.99 -10.91
N LYS A 384 23.08 28.93 -11.26
CA LYS A 384 22.18 30.08 -11.34
C LYS A 384 21.52 30.44 -10.01
N LYS A 385 21.89 29.77 -8.91
CA LYS A 385 21.34 29.95 -7.54
C LYS A 385 19.83 29.75 -7.43
N VAL A 386 19.26 28.91 -8.29
CA VAL A 386 17.86 28.47 -8.22
C VAL A 386 17.79 27.32 -7.21
N THR A 387 17.05 27.52 -6.13
CA THR A 387 16.95 26.56 -5.02
C THR A 387 15.53 26.03 -4.80
N SER A 388 14.52 26.77 -5.25
CA SER A 388 13.10 26.44 -5.10
C SER A 388 12.36 26.42 -6.45
N ILE A 389 11.14 25.87 -6.45
CA ILE A 389 10.25 25.93 -7.63
C ILE A 389 9.78 27.36 -7.90
N PHE A 390 9.60 28.18 -6.85
CA PHE A 390 9.27 29.60 -6.98
C PHE A 390 10.41 30.38 -7.63
N ASP A 391 11.66 30.12 -7.24
CA ASP A 391 12.84 30.74 -7.87
C ASP A 391 12.89 30.46 -9.37
N LEU A 392 12.46 29.25 -9.81
CA LEU A 392 12.41 28.86 -11.22
C LEU A 392 11.28 29.57 -11.98
N LEU A 393 10.15 29.80 -11.32
CA LEU A 393 9.00 30.53 -11.87
C LEU A 393 9.33 32.01 -12.07
N ASP A 394 10.11 32.62 -11.18
CA ASP A 394 10.46 34.04 -11.24
C ASP A 394 11.54 34.38 -12.28
N LEU A 395 12.18 33.38 -12.90
CA LEU A 395 13.20 33.62 -13.93
C LEU A 395 12.60 34.20 -15.22
N GLU A 396 13.38 35.03 -15.90
CA GLU A 396 13.13 35.41 -17.28
C GLU A 396 13.16 34.18 -18.22
N ASP A 397 12.35 34.22 -19.28
CA ASP A 397 12.12 33.07 -20.16
C ASP A 397 13.41 32.53 -20.83
N ASP A 398 14.33 33.42 -21.19
CA ASP A 398 15.62 33.07 -21.80
C ASP A 398 16.53 32.31 -20.81
N VAL A 399 16.61 32.78 -19.55
CA VAL A 399 17.35 32.12 -18.48
C VAL A 399 16.71 30.78 -18.14
N ARG A 400 15.37 30.73 -18.05
CA ARG A 400 14.63 29.50 -17.77
C ARG A 400 14.86 28.45 -18.86
N GLN A 401 14.81 28.84 -20.13
CA GLN A 401 15.10 27.95 -21.26
C GLN A 401 16.54 27.45 -21.25
N ALA A 402 17.51 28.31 -20.95
CA ALA A 402 18.92 27.94 -20.85
C ALA A 402 19.21 26.91 -19.74
N ILE A 403 18.45 26.97 -18.63
CA ILE A 403 18.53 26.00 -17.53
C ILE A 403 17.83 24.70 -17.90
N LEU A 404 16.59 24.75 -18.40
CA LEU A 404 15.79 23.54 -18.60
C LEU A 404 16.32 22.70 -19.78
N GLN A 405 16.66 23.33 -20.91
CA GLN A 405 17.14 22.64 -22.13
C GLN A 405 16.24 21.46 -22.56
N MET A 406 14.93 21.66 -22.46
CA MET A 406 13.93 20.62 -22.68
C MET A 406 13.25 20.75 -24.04
N THR A 407 12.74 19.63 -24.56
CA THR A 407 11.85 19.64 -25.73
C THR A 407 10.51 20.32 -25.40
N PRO A 408 9.74 20.79 -26.40
CA PRO A 408 8.42 21.39 -26.15
C PRO A 408 7.46 20.50 -25.35
N ALA A 409 7.50 19.17 -25.57
CA ALA A 409 6.68 18.22 -24.81
C ALA A 409 7.10 18.15 -23.33
N GLN A 410 8.40 18.04 -23.05
CA GLN A 410 8.93 18.03 -21.68
C GLN A 410 8.69 19.37 -20.97
N MET A 411 8.80 20.48 -21.70
CA MET A 411 8.48 21.82 -21.18
C MET A 411 7.00 21.91 -20.79
N SER A 412 6.10 21.30 -21.57
CA SER A 412 4.68 21.22 -21.22
C SER A 412 4.44 20.42 -19.94
N ASP A 413 5.18 19.32 -19.73
CA ASP A 413 5.09 18.54 -18.49
C ASP A 413 5.56 19.35 -17.27
N VAL A 414 6.67 20.09 -17.42
CA VAL A 414 7.20 20.98 -16.38
C VAL A 414 6.25 22.14 -16.09
N ALA A 415 5.71 22.80 -17.12
CA ALA A 415 4.73 23.87 -16.95
C ALA A 415 3.48 23.36 -16.23
N ARG A 416 3.01 22.15 -16.57
CA ARG A 416 1.92 21.50 -15.85
C ARG A 416 2.28 21.29 -14.38
N PHE A 417 3.46 20.76 -14.08
CA PHE A 417 3.92 20.59 -12.70
C PHE A 417 3.90 21.91 -11.94
N CYS A 418 4.51 22.97 -12.48
CA CYS A 418 4.59 24.26 -11.81
C CYS A 418 3.21 24.90 -11.60
N ASN A 419 2.31 24.79 -12.58
CA ASN A 419 0.94 25.29 -12.44
C ASN A 419 0.14 24.54 -11.37
N HIS A 420 0.45 23.26 -11.12
CA HIS A 420 -0.21 22.44 -10.09
C HIS A 420 0.50 22.54 -8.73
N TYR A 421 1.74 23.06 -8.69
CA TYR A 421 2.53 23.18 -7.46
C TYR A 421 1.85 24.17 -6.51
N PRO A 422 1.62 23.83 -5.22
CA PRO A 422 0.79 24.67 -4.36
C PRO A 422 1.35 26.08 -4.17
N SER A 423 0.56 27.10 -4.53
CA SER A 423 0.78 28.49 -4.12
C SER A 423 -0.33 28.88 -3.14
N ILE A 424 0.03 29.05 -1.87
CA ILE A 424 -0.92 29.27 -0.78
C ILE A 424 -0.44 30.44 0.06
N GLU A 425 -1.30 31.45 0.15
CA GLU A 425 -1.14 32.56 1.09
C GLU A 425 -1.75 32.17 2.44
N VAL A 426 -1.03 32.46 3.52
CA VAL A 426 -1.43 32.08 4.89
C VAL A 426 -1.37 33.30 5.78
N GLU A 427 -2.53 33.73 6.26
CA GLU A 427 -2.67 34.77 7.27
C GLU A 427 -3.08 34.14 8.59
N HIS A 428 -2.64 34.72 9.71
CA HIS A 428 -3.06 34.25 11.02
C HIS A 428 -3.29 35.43 11.98
N LYS A 429 -4.26 35.26 12.87
CA LYS A 429 -4.61 36.22 13.92
C LYS A 429 -4.92 35.48 15.21
N ILE A 430 -4.53 36.08 16.33
CA ILE A 430 -4.94 35.62 17.66
C ILE A 430 -6.25 36.33 17.96
N GLU A 431 -7.34 35.59 18.20
CA GLU A 431 -8.68 36.18 18.37
C GLU A 431 -8.84 36.98 19.69
N ASN A 432 -7.85 36.91 20.59
CA ASN A 432 -7.88 37.62 21.88
C ASN A 432 -7.11 38.95 21.79
N ASP A 433 -7.83 40.07 21.85
CA ASP A 433 -7.29 41.44 21.90
C ASP A 433 -6.84 41.89 23.32
N GLY A 434 -6.95 41.01 24.32
CA GLY A 434 -6.65 41.30 25.74
C GLY A 434 -5.32 40.71 26.25
N THR A 435 -4.94 41.04 27.50
CA THR A 435 -3.81 40.40 28.20
C THR A 435 -4.10 38.93 28.46
N ILE A 436 -3.35 38.04 27.79
CA ILE A 436 -3.39 36.59 27.99
C ILE A 436 -2.72 36.24 29.32
N THR A 437 -3.41 35.48 30.16
CA THR A 437 -2.93 34.98 31.45
C THR A 437 -2.79 33.46 31.45
N VAL A 438 -2.07 32.93 32.43
CA VAL A 438 -1.84 31.47 32.55
C VAL A 438 -3.16 30.76 32.82
N GLY A 439 -3.51 29.81 31.96
CA GLY A 439 -4.77 29.07 32.02
C GLY A 439 -5.81 29.52 30.99
N ASP A 440 -5.57 30.64 30.30
CA ASP A 440 -6.46 31.10 29.24
C ASP A 440 -6.36 30.21 27.99
N THR A 441 -7.51 29.97 27.36
CA THR A 441 -7.57 29.33 26.04
C THR A 441 -7.22 30.35 24.96
N VAL A 442 -6.20 30.05 24.16
CA VAL A 442 -5.76 30.89 23.04
C VAL A 442 -6.28 30.31 21.74
N CYS A 443 -7.10 31.10 21.04
CA CYS A 443 -7.59 30.76 19.70
C CYS A 443 -6.73 31.46 18.64
N VAL A 444 -6.14 30.66 17.74
CA VAL A 444 -5.42 31.17 16.56
C VAL A 444 -6.27 30.87 15.34
N ALA A 445 -6.84 31.91 14.75
CA ALA A 445 -7.53 31.82 13.48
C ALA A 445 -6.51 31.91 12.35
N VAL A 446 -6.57 30.98 11.41
CA VAL A 446 -5.66 30.90 10.26
C VAL A 446 -6.51 30.90 9.00
N ASP A 447 -6.29 31.92 8.17
CA ASP A 447 -6.94 32.10 6.88
C ASP A 447 -5.93 31.66 5.80
N MET A 448 -6.37 30.75 4.92
CA MET A 448 -5.51 30.18 3.87
C MET A 448 -6.21 30.36 2.53
N GLU A 449 -5.53 30.97 1.56
CA GLU A 449 -6.04 31.20 0.22
C GLU A 449 -5.11 30.56 -0.81
N ARG A 450 -5.67 29.83 -1.78
CA ARG A 450 -4.91 29.21 -2.87
C ARG A 450 -4.97 30.09 -4.11
N GLU A 451 -3.83 30.59 -4.56
CA GLU A 451 -3.76 31.50 -5.72
C GLU A 451 -3.94 30.77 -7.06
N ASN A 452 -3.51 29.50 -7.14
CA ASN A 452 -3.49 28.72 -8.37
C ASN A 452 -4.53 27.59 -8.40
N ASP A 453 -5.76 27.89 -7.97
CA ASP A 453 -6.86 26.93 -8.08
C ASP A 453 -7.34 26.71 -9.53
N LEU A 454 -8.03 25.61 -9.75
CA LEU A 454 -8.74 25.31 -10.99
C LEU A 454 -10.24 25.22 -10.67
N ASN A 455 -10.99 26.29 -10.95
CA ASN A 455 -12.42 26.41 -10.65
C ASN A 455 -12.74 26.25 -9.15
N GLY A 456 -11.94 26.87 -8.27
CA GLY A 456 -12.14 26.77 -6.82
C GLY A 456 -11.72 25.43 -6.21
N MET A 457 -10.99 24.59 -6.97
CA MET A 457 -10.47 23.32 -6.47
C MET A 457 -8.97 23.18 -6.71
N ALA A 458 -8.29 22.51 -5.78
CA ALA A 458 -6.90 22.14 -5.96
C ALA A 458 -6.75 21.15 -7.15
N PRO A 459 -5.79 21.37 -8.06
CA PRO A 459 -5.39 20.34 -9.01
C PRO A 459 -4.88 19.08 -8.30
N PRO A 460 -4.96 17.90 -8.95
CA PRO A 460 -4.34 16.70 -8.42
C PRO A 460 -2.80 16.85 -8.38
N VAL A 461 -2.18 16.22 -7.37
CA VAL A 461 -0.73 16.25 -7.18
C VAL A 461 -0.02 15.62 -8.38
N VAL A 462 0.98 16.34 -8.93
CA VAL A 462 1.86 15.81 -9.98
C VAL A 462 3.00 15.05 -9.33
N ALA A 463 2.88 13.72 -9.28
CA ALA A 463 3.87 12.81 -8.69
C ALA A 463 4.04 11.56 -9.59
N PRO A 464 4.85 11.62 -10.67
CA PRO A 464 4.92 10.57 -11.69
C PRO A 464 5.51 9.24 -11.19
N LEU A 465 6.25 9.27 -10.08
CA LEU A 465 6.83 8.09 -9.45
C LEU A 465 5.95 7.53 -8.32
N PHE A 466 4.81 8.16 -8.01
CA PHE A 466 3.86 7.65 -7.05
C PHE A 466 2.92 6.65 -7.73
N PRO A 467 2.65 5.46 -7.13
CA PRO A 467 1.90 4.40 -7.82
C PRO A 467 0.44 4.74 -8.10
N GLN A 468 -0.18 5.62 -7.31
CA GLN A 468 -1.57 6.00 -7.49
C GLN A 468 -1.70 7.05 -8.60
N LYS A 469 -2.58 6.80 -9.57
CA LYS A 469 -2.81 7.71 -10.72
C LYS A 469 -3.30 9.10 -10.31
N ARG A 470 -4.04 9.19 -9.21
CA ARG A 470 -4.61 10.43 -8.71
C ARG A 470 -4.38 10.50 -7.21
N LYS A 471 -3.67 11.53 -6.77
CA LYS A 471 -3.43 11.85 -5.37
C LYS A 471 -3.91 13.28 -5.15
N GLU A 472 -4.72 13.47 -4.12
CA GLU A 472 -5.14 14.79 -3.67
C GLU A 472 -4.12 15.34 -2.66
N GLU A 473 -4.09 16.65 -2.52
CA GLU A 473 -3.29 17.32 -1.50
C GLU A 473 -3.91 17.10 -0.11
N GLY A 474 -3.04 16.99 0.90
CA GLY A 474 -3.44 16.95 2.29
C GLY A 474 -2.49 17.83 3.09
N TRP A 475 -3.03 18.61 4.00
CA TRP A 475 -2.31 19.64 4.74
C TRP A 475 -2.41 19.41 6.24
N TRP A 476 -1.34 19.76 6.94
CA TRP A 476 -1.31 19.85 8.40
C TRP A 476 -0.99 21.30 8.79
N LEU A 477 -1.87 21.90 9.57
CA LEU A 477 -1.60 23.14 10.29
C LEU A 477 -1.11 22.77 11.69
N VAL A 478 0.11 23.17 12.03
CA VAL A 478 0.77 22.79 13.27
C VAL A 478 1.20 24.04 14.02
N ILE A 479 0.87 24.10 15.30
CA ILE A 479 1.33 25.12 16.23
C ILE A 479 2.21 24.43 17.27
N GLY A 480 3.44 24.89 17.43
CA GLY A 480 4.39 24.31 18.37
C GLY A 480 5.58 25.22 18.60
N ASP A 481 6.35 24.89 19.63
CA ASP A 481 7.59 25.58 19.97
C ASP A 481 8.80 24.70 19.61
N HIS A 482 9.60 25.20 18.67
CA HIS A 482 10.79 24.54 18.19
C HIS A 482 11.87 24.41 19.27
N SER A 483 11.98 25.37 20.19
CA SER A 483 13.03 25.40 21.21
C SER A 483 12.84 24.30 22.26
N THR A 484 11.58 24.03 22.64
CA THR A 484 11.22 22.98 23.60
C THR A 484 10.81 21.65 22.94
N ASN A 485 10.72 21.60 21.61
CA ASN A 485 10.23 20.45 20.85
C ASN A 485 8.78 20.04 21.22
N THR A 486 7.96 21.03 21.57
CA THR A 486 6.59 20.81 22.05
C THR A 486 5.59 21.12 20.95
N LEU A 487 4.69 20.18 20.67
CA LEU A 487 3.54 20.38 19.78
C LEU A 487 2.35 20.81 20.63
N PHE A 488 1.77 21.99 20.36
CA PHE A 488 0.64 22.53 21.10
C PHE A 488 -0.69 22.17 20.46
N SER A 489 -0.78 22.26 19.13
CA SER A 489 -2.00 21.97 18.40
C SER A 489 -1.68 21.51 16.97
N ILE A 490 -2.55 20.68 16.43
CA ILE A 490 -2.47 20.18 15.06
C ILE A 490 -3.88 20.06 14.48
N LYS A 491 -4.03 20.39 13.21
CA LYS A 491 -5.23 20.10 12.45
C LYS A 491 -4.89 19.66 11.04
N ARG A 492 -5.50 18.56 10.62
CA ARG A 492 -5.41 18.04 9.26
C ARG A 492 -6.62 18.49 8.44
N PHE A 493 -6.40 18.82 7.18
CA PHE A 493 -7.47 19.14 6.23
C PHE A 493 -7.06 18.76 4.81
N ASP A 494 -8.04 18.29 4.04
CA ASP A 494 -7.85 17.88 2.64
C ASP A 494 -8.41 18.93 1.66
N ARG A 495 -9.04 20.00 2.17
CA ARG A 495 -9.51 21.15 1.39
C ARG A 495 -9.19 22.45 2.11
N ILE A 496 -8.65 23.40 1.37
CA ILE A 496 -8.40 24.77 1.85
C ILE A 496 -9.74 25.50 1.77
N PHE A 497 -10.49 25.49 2.88
CA PHE A 497 -11.64 26.38 3.12
C PHE A 497 -11.53 26.89 4.56
N PHE A 498 -12.10 28.07 4.83
CA PHE A 498 -12.18 28.72 6.14
C PHE A 498 -12.34 27.72 7.30
N PHE A 499 -11.39 27.71 8.25
CA PHE A 499 -11.51 26.87 9.45
C PHE A 499 -11.15 27.65 10.72
N CYS A 500 -12.13 27.75 11.62
CA CYS A 500 -11.92 28.12 13.01
C CYS A 500 -11.38 26.89 13.77
N LEU A 501 -10.28 27.06 14.52
CA LEU A 501 -9.77 26.07 15.46
C LEU A 501 -10.43 26.33 16.82
N LYS A 502 -11.44 25.53 17.17
CA LYS A 502 -11.92 25.41 18.55
C LYS A 502 -11.39 24.09 19.10
N ASN A 503 -10.59 24.13 20.15
CA ASN A 503 -10.40 22.97 21.02
C ASN A 503 -11.63 22.89 21.95
N GLU A 504 -12.25 21.71 22.01
CA GLU A 504 -13.09 21.31 23.15
C GLU A 504 -12.23 20.66 24.23
#